data_AF-W1YR82-F1
#
_entry.id   AF-W1YR82-F1
#
_cell.length_a   1.000
_cell.length_b   1.000
_cell.length_c   1.000
_cell.angle_alpha   90.00
_cell.angle_beta   90.00
_cell.angle_gamma   90.00
#
_symmetry.space_group_name_H-M   'P 1'
#
loop_
_entity.id
_entity.type
_entity.pdbx_description
1 polymer ?
#
loop_
_entity_poly.entity_id
_entity_poly.type
_entity_poly.pdbx_seq_one_letter_code
_entity_poly.pdbx_strand_id
1 'polypeptide(L)' 'SFHTSQESLQETYDAMYAAYSKIFSRMGLDFRAVQADTGSIGGSASHEFQVLAQSGEDDVVFSDTSD' A
#
# COMPACT_ATOMS: atom_id res chain seq x y z
N SER A 1 -16.16 -0.17 0.60
CA SER A 1 -16.80 0.65 1.65
C SER A 1 -17.17 2.00 1.05
N PHE A 2 -18.21 2.67 1.56
CA PHE A 2 -18.62 4.00 1.09
C PHE A 2 -18.73 4.92 2.30
N HIS A 3 -18.19 6.14 2.19
CA HIS A 3 -18.05 7.06 3.31
C HIS A 3 -18.62 8.43 2.96
N THR A 4 -19.26 9.04 3.95
CA THR A 4 -19.85 10.39 3.83
C THR A 4 -18.89 11.49 4.25
N SER A 5 -17.74 11.13 4.86
CA SER A 5 -16.68 12.06 5.27
C SER A 5 -15.30 11.49 4.95
N GLN A 6 -14.33 12.39 4.80
CA GLN A 6 -12.92 12.03 4.55
C GLN A 6 -12.31 11.29 5.74
N GLU A 7 -12.69 11.63 6.97
CA GLU A 7 -12.21 10.97 8.19
C GLU A 7 -12.62 9.49 8.22
N SER A 8 -13.89 9.19 7.94
CA SER A 8 -14.38 7.81 7.89
C SER A 8 -13.74 7.01 6.76
N LEU A 9 -13.45 7.67 5.63
CA LEU A 9 -12.67 7.08 4.54
C LEU A 9 -11.24 6.76 5.01
N GLN A 10 -10.57 7.67 5.72
CA GLN A 10 -9.21 7.47 6.21
C GLN A 10 -9.13 6.31 7.21
N GLU A 11 -10.06 6.21 8.16
CA GLU A 11 -10.10 5.10 9.11
C GLU A 11 -10.21 3.74 8.41
N THR A 12 -11.04 3.66 7.36
CA THR A 12 -11.21 2.43 6.60
C THR A 12 -10.01 2.16 5.70
N TYR A 13 -9.38 3.20 5.17
CA TYR A 13 -8.14 3.09 4.41
C TYR A 13 -7.02 2.49 5.28
N ASP A 14 -6.83 3.03 6.49
CA ASP A 14 -5.82 2.55 7.44
C ASP A 14 -6.10 1.11 7.88
N ALA A 15 -7.37 0.76 8.08
CA ALA A 15 -7.78 -0.60 8.39
C ALA A 15 -7.46 -1.58 7.24
N MET A 16 -7.67 -1.16 5.99
CA MET A 16 -7.35 -1.96 4.80
C MET A 16 -5.84 -2.11 4.61
N TYR A 17 -5.08 -1.03 4.81
CA TYR A 17 -3.62 -1.08 4.80
C TYR A 17 -3.10 -2.12 5.82
N ALA A 18 -3.58 -2.05 7.06
CA ALA A 18 -3.19 -3.00 8.11
C ALA A 18 -3.64 -4.44 7.79
N ALA A 19 -4.81 -4.63 7.17
CA ALA A 19 -5.29 -5.94 6.77
C ALA A 19 -4.40 -6.55 5.68
N TYR A 20 -4.03 -5.77 4.66
CA TYR A 20 -3.18 -6.22 3.56
C TYR A 20 -1.77 -6.56 4.05
N SER A 21 -1.18 -5.69 4.89
CA SER A 21 0.10 -6.00 5.54
C SER A 21 0.07 -7.33 6.29
N LYS A 22 -1.00 -7.60 7.07
CA LYS A 22 -1.15 -8.87 7.78
C LYS A 22 -1.30 -10.06 6.83
N ILE A 23 -2.00 -9.89 5.71
CA ILE A 23 -2.18 -10.95 4.70
C ILE A 23 -0.82 -11.35 4.12
N PHE A 24 -0.02 -10.38 3.67
CA PHE A 24 1.30 -10.66 3.09
C PHE A 24 2.29 -11.22 4.13
N SER A 25 2.30 -10.69 5.36
CA SER A 25 3.10 -11.27 6.45
C SER A 25 2.71 -12.71 6.76
N ARG A 26 1.41 -13.04 6.77
CA ARG A 26 0.93 -14.41 7.01
C ARG A 26 1.32 -15.38 5.89
N MET A 27 1.52 -14.89 4.68
CA MET A 27 2.03 -15.68 3.56
C MET A 27 3.56 -15.83 3.59
N GLY A 28 4.25 -15.18 4.53
CA GLY A 28 5.71 -15.23 4.64
C GLY A 28 6.43 -14.50 3.50
N LEU A 29 5.78 -13.53 2.88
CA LEU A 29 6.35 -12.74 1.80
C LEU A 29 7.14 -11.56 2.37
N ASP A 30 8.26 -11.25 1.72
CA ASP A 30 8.96 -10.00 1.91
C ASP A 30 8.32 -8.94 0.99
N PHE A 31 7.66 -7.95 1.57
CA PHE A 31 6.88 -6.97 0.83
C PHE A 31 7.05 -5.57 1.41
N ARG A 32 6.82 -4.57 0.58
CA ARG A 32 6.80 -3.16 0.94
C ARG A 32 5.51 -2.52 0.45
N ALA A 33 4.93 -1.65 1.26
CA ALA A 33 3.87 -0.77 0.82
C ALA A 33 4.51 0.55 0.36
N VAL A 34 4.37 0.90 -0.91
CA VAL A 34 4.95 2.10 -1.51
C VAL A 34 3.85 3.08 -1.90
N GLN A 35 4.12 4.38 -1.77
CA GLN A 35 3.19 5.39 -2.27
C GLN A 35 3.12 5.29 -3.79
N ALA A 36 1.90 5.16 -4.30
CA ALA A 36 1.63 5.04 -5.72
C ALA A 36 0.92 6.28 -6.24
N ASP A 37 1.00 6.50 -7.56
CA ASP A 37 0.20 7.53 -8.20
C ASP A 37 -1.28 7.16 -8.08
N THR A 38 -2.12 8.16 -7.81
CA THR A 38 -3.58 8.00 -7.76
C THR A 38 -4.21 7.91 -9.16
N GLY A 39 -3.42 8.25 -10.19
CA GLY A 39 -3.79 8.13 -11.59
C GLY A 39 -5.08 8.87 -11.94
N SER A 40 -5.77 8.40 -12.98
CA SER A 40 -7.00 9.03 -13.50
C SER A 40 -8.26 8.76 -12.65
N ILE A 41 -8.18 7.84 -11.70
CA ILE A 41 -9.30 7.49 -10.79
C ILE A 41 -9.49 8.60 -9.74
N GLY A 42 -8.42 9.35 -9.43
CA GLY A 42 -8.44 10.46 -8.48
C GLY A 42 -8.48 10.01 -7.02
N GLY A 43 -7.86 10.81 -6.15
CA GLY A 43 -7.73 10.53 -4.72
C GLY A 43 -6.54 11.28 -4.13
N SER A 44 -6.41 11.30 -2.80
CA SER A 44 -5.29 11.95 -2.11
C SER A 44 -4.20 10.99 -1.63
N ALA A 45 -4.47 9.68 -1.60
CA ALA A 45 -3.51 8.67 -1.15
C ALA A 45 -3.76 7.33 -1.88
N SER A 46 -2.72 6.80 -2.52
CA SER A 46 -2.68 5.46 -3.09
C SER A 46 -1.43 4.74 -2.58
N HIS A 47 -1.55 3.47 -2.23
CA HIS A 47 -0.43 2.62 -1.85
C HIS A 47 -0.50 1.31 -2.61
N GLU A 48 0.64 0.91 -3.17
CA GLU A 48 0.84 -0.39 -3.80
C GLU A 48 1.63 -1.29 -2.86
N PHE A 49 1.26 -2.56 -2.77
CA PHE A 49 1.96 -3.56 -1.99
C PHE A 49 2.77 -4.45 -2.94
N GLN A 50 4.09 -4.27 -2.94
CA GLN A 50 5.00 -4.95 -3.84
C GLN A 50 5.82 -6.00 -3.08
N VAL A 51 5.81 -7.23 -3.59
CA VAL A 51 6.66 -8.30 -3.09
C VAL A 51 8.04 -8.16 -3.71
N LEU A 52 9.08 -8.15 -2.88
CA LEU A 52 10.46 -8.00 -3.34
C LEU A 52 10.92 -9.31 -3.99
N ALA A 53 11.12 -9.27 -5.31
CA ALA A 53 11.62 -10.39 -6.09
C ALA A 53 12.64 -9.90 -7.11
N GLN A 54 13.73 -10.64 -7.31
CA GLN A 54 14.74 -10.31 -8.34
C GLN A 54 14.19 -10.34 -9.77
N SER A 55 13.05 -10.99 -9.97
CA SER A 55 12.31 -11.06 -11.22
C SER A 55 11.05 -10.19 -11.22
N GLY A 56 10.95 -9.21 -10.31
CA GLY A 56 9.83 -8.27 -10.26
C GLY A 56 9.74 -7.46 -11.55
N GLU A 57 8.51 -7.19 -12.00
CA GLU A 57 8.25 -6.36 -13.20
C GLU A 57 8.41 -4.85 -12.90
N ASP A 58 8.26 -4.46 -11.62
CA ASP A 58 8.31 -3.08 -11.15
C ASP A 58 9.66 -2.73 -10.47
N ASP A 59 10.21 -1.57 -10.80
CA ASP A 59 11.38 -0.98 -10.12
C ASP A 59 10.94 -0.27 -8.82
N VAL A 60 11.34 -0.81 -7.67
CA VAL A 60 11.00 -0.25 -6.35
C VAL A 60 12.14 0.63 -5.84
N VAL A 61 11.92 1.94 -5.72
CA VAL A 61 12.88 2.86 -5.08
C VAL A 61 12.58 2.97 -3.59
N PHE A 62 13.52 2.58 -2.74
CA PHE A 62 13.43 2.72 -1.29
C PHE A 62 14.74 3.26 -0.70
N SER A 63 14.64 3.98 0.41
CA SER A 63 15.81 4.43 1.18
C SER A 63 16.36 3.27 2.00
N ASP A 64 17.68 3.17 2.10
CA ASP A 64 18.37 2.19 2.95
C ASP A 64 18.41 2.63 4.43
N THR A 65 17.96 3.85 4.73
CA THR A 65 18.09 4.49 6.05
C THR A 65 16.78 5.03 6.62
N SER A 66 15.68 5.02 5.86
CA SER A 66 14.38 5.51 6.31
C SER A 66 13.23 4.76 5.64
N ASP A 67 12.14 4.55 6.38
CA ASP A 67 10.84 4.13 5.84
C ASP A 67 10.00 5.34 5.42
#